data_AF-A0ABD0MP25-F1
#
_entry.id   AF-A0ABD0MP25-F1
#
_cell.length_a   1.000
_cell.length_b   1.000
_cell.length_c   1.000
_cell.angle_alpha   90.00
_cell.angle_beta   90.00
_cell.angle_gamma   90.00
#
_symmetry.space_group_name_H-M   'P 1'
#
loop_
_entity.id
_entity.type
_entity.pdbx_description
1 polymer ?
#
loop_
_entity_poly.entity_id
_entity_poly.type
_entity_poly.pdbx_seq_one_letter_code
_entity_poly.pdbx_strand_id
1 'polypeptide(L)'
;MELQDYETPSDKIFNDPIHGQIELHPLLVKIIDTPQFQRLRQIKQLGGTHLVYPGATHTRFEHSIGAAYLAGRLAKVLQEKQQKEFEKKKEEFEKEKKKFQKEKDKEDILCVQIAALCYNLGHGPFSYVFKDKFIPKALELNPDDQWKHEEASVWLFQDIETAVQDIVTKELKDELKDHDLIFIKELIKGVDTSHEEWTATGRTMEKSFLYEIVVNQWNGIDVRKWDYFARDCHYLGISNSFDHQRMLKSARVCEVKTEMKNGRNHICFRDKVADSIYDMFHTRYTLYLQAYQHKIVNIIEEKISEALLAAKDKSTKLSQAVESISEIKTHISGTEEVDENTRTNVLEKFTKLTDHIFEEILYSTDDELKDARTKLQDVVKRRLPKCVGENRISQNMFENKQLLQ
;
A
#
# COMPACT_ATOMS: atom_id res chain seq x y z
N MET A 1 -10.65 21.60 27.01
CA MET A 1 -10.77 20.24 27.55
C MET A 1 -9.37 19.66 27.47
N GLU A 2 -8.63 19.71 28.57
CA GLU A 2 -7.24 19.23 28.62
C GLU A 2 -7.24 17.73 28.31
N LEU A 3 -6.46 17.33 27.30
CA LEU A 3 -6.21 15.92 26.99
C LEU A 3 -5.44 15.35 28.18
N GLN A 4 -6.09 14.52 28.98
CA GLN A 4 -5.40 13.71 29.99
C GLN A 4 -4.35 12.86 29.28
N ASP A 5 -3.11 12.90 29.78
CA ASP A 5 -2.04 11.97 29.42
C ASP A 5 -2.51 10.54 29.75
N TYR A 6 -3.10 9.87 28.77
CA TYR A 6 -3.31 8.44 28.82
C TYR A 6 -1.95 7.78 28.63
N GLU A 7 -1.39 7.21 29.71
CA GLU A 7 -0.30 6.23 29.59
C GLU A 7 -0.72 5.20 28.55
N THR A 8 -0.01 5.15 27.41
CA THR A 8 -0.29 4.18 26.35
C THR A 8 -0.18 2.77 26.94
N PRO A 9 -1.24 1.95 26.91
CA PRO A 9 -1.18 0.59 27.45
C PRO A 9 -0.12 -0.24 26.72
N SER A 10 0.37 -1.29 27.40
CA SER A 10 1.01 -2.45 26.76
C SER A 10 0.27 -2.86 25.48
N ASP A 11 1.01 -3.25 24.45
CA ASP A 11 0.58 -3.63 23.09
C ASP A 11 -0.95 -3.73 22.86
N LYS A 12 -1.47 -2.92 21.92
CA LYS A 12 -2.91 -2.90 21.58
C LYS A 12 -3.26 -4.13 20.74
N ILE A 13 -4.31 -4.83 21.15
CA ILE A 13 -4.82 -6.01 20.43
C ILE A 13 -5.98 -5.59 19.52
N PHE A 14 -5.84 -5.85 18.23
CA PHE A 14 -6.90 -5.74 17.22
C PHE A 14 -7.47 -7.13 16.93
N ASN A 15 -8.79 -7.26 16.86
CA ASN A 15 -9.42 -8.49 16.40
C ASN A 15 -9.73 -8.37 14.91
N ASP A 16 -8.93 -9.04 14.08
CA ASP A 16 -9.04 -9.03 12.63
C ASP A 16 -9.67 -10.35 12.14
N PRO A 17 -10.66 -10.32 11.24
CA PRO A 17 -11.37 -11.53 10.79
C PRO A 17 -10.49 -12.48 9.95
N ILE A 18 -9.36 -12.01 9.43
CA ILE A 18 -8.44 -12.77 8.59
C ILE A 18 -7.32 -13.38 9.44
N HIS A 19 -6.75 -12.59 10.35
CA HIS A 19 -5.54 -12.98 11.10
C HIS A 19 -5.80 -13.28 12.58
N GLY A 20 -7.03 -13.10 13.07
CA GLY A 20 -7.37 -13.25 14.48
C GLY A 20 -6.85 -12.08 15.32
N GLN A 21 -6.30 -12.38 16.49
CA GLN A 21 -5.74 -11.36 17.38
C GLN A 21 -4.39 -10.87 16.84
N ILE A 22 -4.35 -9.59 16.48
CA ILE A 22 -3.16 -8.87 16.04
C ILE A 22 -2.68 -7.98 17.17
N GLU A 23 -1.45 -8.21 17.62
CA GLU A 23 -0.75 -7.38 18.60
C GLU A 23 0.18 -6.41 17.86
N LEU A 24 0.05 -5.11 18.13
CA LEU A 24 0.89 -4.07 17.52
C LEU A 24 1.63 -3.25 18.56
N HIS A 25 2.88 -2.92 18.22
CA HIS A 25 3.74 -2.02 18.99
C HIS A 25 3.04 -0.68 19.27
N PRO A 26 3.21 -0.05 20.45
CA PRO A 26 2.58 1.22 20.79
C PRO A 26 2.82 2.32 19.74
N LEU A 27 4.02 2.36 19.14
CA LEU A 27 4.32 3.30 18.07
C LEU A 27 3.41 3.12 16.83
N LEU A 28 3.14 1.88 16.42
CA LEU A 28 2.20 1.61 15.33
C LEU A 28 0.79 2.09 15.68
N VAL A 29 0.38 1.93 16.95
CA VAL A 29 -0.91 2.42 17.44
C VAL A 29 -1.00 3.94 17.36
N LYS A 30 0.07 4.65 17.75
CA LYS A 30 0.13 6.12 17.65
C LYS A 30 0.00 6.60 16.21
N ILE A 31 0.66 5.91 15.26
CA ILE A 31 0.50 6.17 13.82
C ILE A 31 -0.94 5.88 13.37
N ILE A 32 -1.53 4.77 13.81
CA ILE A 32 -2.92 4.40 13.48
C ILE A 32 -3.89 5.48 13.97
N ASP A 33 -3.68 6.03 15.16
CA ASP A 33 -4.58 6.99 15.81
C ASP A 33 -4.37 8.44 15.30
N THR A 34 -3.87 8.62 14.08
CA THR A 34 -3.75 9.92 13.38
C THR A 34 -4.84 10.13 12.33
N PRO A 35 -5.25 11.39 12.02
CA PRO A 35 -6.21 11.67 10.95
C PRO A 35 -5.80 11.11 9.57
N GLN A 36 -4.51 11.20 9.25
CA GLN A 36 -3.91 10.74 8.00
C GLN A 36 -4.11 9.23 7.81
N PHE A 37 -3.99 8.43 8.88
CA PHE A 37 -4.24 6.99 8.84
C PHE A 37 -5.74 6.66 8.97
N GLN A 38 -6.47 7.30 9.87
CA GLN A 38 -7.89 7.04 10.11
C GLN A 38 -8.76 7.28 8.86
N ARG A 39 -8.34 8.17 7.95
CA ARG A 39 -9.06 8.39 6.67
C ARG A 39 -9.20 7.12 5.84
N LEU A 40 -8.28 6.16 5.97
CA LEU A 40 -8.32 4.90 5.23
C LEU A 40 -9.58 4.07 5.52
N ARG A 41 -10.28 4.34 6.63
CA ARG A 41 -11.60 3.75 6.95
C ARG A 41 -12.69 4.15 5.97
N GLN A 42 -12.46 5.21 5.22
CA GLN A 42 -13.42 5.77 4.27
C GLN A 42 -12.95 5.57 2.82
N ILE A 43 -12.02 4.64 2.59
CA ILE A 43 -11.52 4.31 1.26
C ILE A 43 -11.67 2.81 1.04
N LYS A 44 -12.66 2.42 0.24
CA LYS A 44 -12.95 1.02 -0.08
C LYS A 44 -11.77 0.37 -0.78
N GLN A 45 -11.36 -0.80 -0.30
CA GLN A 45 -10.21 -1.55 -0.83
C GLN A 45 -10.35 -1.81 -2.33
N LEU A 46 -11.55 -2.24 -2.72
CA LEU A 46 -11.90 -2.66 -4.08
C LEU A 46 -12.76 -1.62 -4.82
N GLY A 47 -12.68 -0.34 -4.44
CA GLY A 47 -13.34 0.74 -5.17
C GLY A 47 -14.83 0.50 -5.40
N GLY A 48 -15.25 0.47 -6.67
CA GLY A 48 -16.65 0.28 -7.06
C GLY A 48 -17.16 -1.15 -6.90
N THR A 49 -16.30 -2.11 -6.55
CA THR A 49 -16.64 -3.54 -6.46
C THR A 49 -17.77 -3.82 -5.48
N HIS A 50 -17.88 -3.07 -4.37
CA HIS A 50 -18.96 -3.22 -3.39
C HIS A 50 -20.36 -2.99 -3.98
N LEU A 51 -20.45 -2.29 -5.11
CA LEU A 51 -21.69 -2.09 -5.86
C LEU A 51 -22.02 -3.29 -6.76
N VAL A 52 -21.23 -4.37 -6.77
CA VAL A 52 -21.53 -5.61 -7.48
C VAL A 52 -21.44 -6.79 -6.52
N TYR A 53 -20.40 -6.81 -5.69
CA TYR A 53 -20.16 -7.78 -4.63
C TYR A 53 -20.53 -7.13 -3.29
N PRO A 54 -21.75 -7.35 -2.76
CA PRO A 54 -22.21 -6.65 -1.56
C PRO A 54 -21.37 -6.94 -0.31
N GLY A 55 -20.60 -8.03 -0.31
CA GLY A 55 -19.64 -8.35 0.75
C GLY A 55 -18.34 -7.54 0.68
N ALA A 56 -17.98 -6.93 -0.45
CA ALA A 56 -16.70 -6.21 -0.64
C ALA A 56 -16.68 -4.83 0.04
N THR A 57 -17.08 -4.74 1.30
CA THR A 57 -17.25 -3.49 2.05
C THR A 57 -15.98 -3.01 2.77
N HIS A 58 -14.96 -3.86 2.80
CA HIS A 58 -13.70 -3.61 3.49
C HIS A 58 -12.91 -2.45 2.88
N THR A 59 -12.04 -1.89 3.70
CA THR A 59 -11.34 -0.64 3.44
C THR A 59 -9.83 -0.82 3.52
N ARG A 60 -9.09 0.19 3.05
CA ARG A 60 -7.63 0.22 3.12
C ARG A 60 -7.11 0.15 4.56
N PHE A 61 -7.93 0.55 5.55
CA PHE A 61 -7.55 0.60 6.96
C PHE A 61 -7.19 -0.78 7.53
N GLU A 62 -8.14 -1.72 7.51
CA GLU A 62 -7.92 -3.07 8.04
C GLU A 62 -6.89 -3.86 7.22
N HIS A 63 -6.81 -3.58 5.91
CA HIS A 63 -5.78 -4.12 5.04
C HIS A 63 -4.37 -3.67 5.47
N SER A 64 -4.17 -2.39 5.73
CA SER A 64 -2.89 -1.85 6.21
C SER A 64 -2.46 -2.45 7.55
N ILE A 65 -3.40 -2.67 8.48
CA ILE A 65 -3.13 -3.33 9.76
C ILE A 65 -2.69 -4.80 9.53
N GLY A 66 -3.41 -5.54 8.69
CA GLY A 66 -3.06 -6.92 8.37
C GLY A 66 -1.73 -7.05 7.64
N ALA A 67 -1.41 -6.13 6.72
CA ALA A 67 -0.12 -6.06 6.06
C ALA A 67 1.03 -5.80 7.06
N ALA A 68 0.85 -4.85 7.99
CA ALA A 68 1.83 -4.56 9.05
C ALA A 68 2.07 -5.77 9.95
N TYR A 69 1.01 -6.50 10.31
CA TYR A 69 1.12 -7.75 11.07
C TYR A 69 1.94 -8.81 10.33
N LEU A 70 1.64 -9.06 9.06
CA LEU A 70 2.37 -10.04 8.26
C LEU A 70 3.83 -9.62 8.01
N ALA A 71 4.08 -8.32 7.82
CA ALA A 71 5.42 -7.77 7.64
C ALA A 71 6.30 -8.04 8.87
N GLY A 72 5.78 -7.72 10.06
CA GLY A 72 6.47 -7.99 11.33
C GLY A 72 6.73 -9.48 11.55
N ARG A 73 5.76 -10.34 11.21
CA ARG A 73 5.92 -11.78 11.29
C ARG A 73 6.99 -12.32 10.35
N LEU A 74 7.03 -11.86 9.10
CA LEU A 74 8.05 -12.29 8.14
C LEU A 74 9.44 -11.83 8.58
N ALA A 75 9.60 -10.55 8.93
CA ALA A 75 10.86 -9.98 9.40
C ALA A 75 11.40 -10.74 10.62
N LYS A 76 10.55 -10.97 11.63
CA LYS A 76 10.89 -11.73 12.83
C LYS A 76 11.33 -13.16 12.51
N VAL A 77 10.59 -13.85 11.64
CA VAL A 77 10.94 -15.23 11.24
C VAL A 77 12.31 -15.26 10.55
N LEU A 78 12.58 -14.34 9.64
CA LEU A 78 13.87 -14.28 8.92
C LEU A 78 15.03 -14.05 9.88
N GLN A 79 14.92 -13.06 10.77
CA GLN A 79 15.94 -12.75 11.76
C GLN A 79 16.20 -13.90 12.74
N GLU A 80 15.16 -14.51 13.30
CA GLU A 80 15.30 -15.66 14.21
C GLU A 80 16.04 -16.83 13.56
N LYS A 81 15.84 -17.04 12.25
CA LYS A 81 16.47 -18.11 11.49
C LYS A 81 17.91 -17.80 11.14
N GLN A 82 18.20 -16.56 10.72
CA GLN A 82 19.57 -16.10 10.50
C GLN A 82 20.39 -16.21 11.79
N GLN A 83 19.84 -15.76 12.92
CA GLN A 83 20.50 -15.85 14.22
C GLN A 83 20.87 -17.29 14.61
N LYS A 84 19.94 -18.24 14.44
CA LYS A 84 20.21 -19.67 14.68
C LYS A 84 21.28 -20.26 13.75
N GLU A 85 21.42 -19.74 12.54
CA GLU A 85 22.46 -20.18 11.60
C GLU A 85 23.83 -19.60 11.96
N PHE A 86 23.88 -18.36 12.46
CA PHE A 86 25.09 -17.77 13.04
C PHE A 86 25.54 -18.49 14.32
N GLU A 87 24.61 -18.82 15.21
CA GLU A 87 24.90 -19.55 16.47
C GLU A 87 25.53 -20.92 16.23
N LYS A 88 25.19 -21.57 15.10
CA LYS A 88 25.81 -22.85 14.70
C LYS A 88 27.23 -22.69 14.16
N LYS A 89 27.68 -21.48 13.79
CA LYS A 89 28.89 -21.24 13.00
C LYS A 89 30.17 -20.87 13.78
N LYS A 90 30.17 -20.32 15.03
CA LYS A 90 31.35 -20.33 15.98
C LYS A 90 31.25 -19.54 17.31
N GLU A 91 32.08 -19.99 18.27
CA GLU A 91 32.89 -19.41 19.39
C GLU A 91 32.50 -18.13 20.21
N GLU A 92 32.99 -18.11 21.47
CA GLU A 92 32.60 -17.25 22.63
C GLU A 92 32.78 -15.73 22.50
N PHE A 93 33.39 -15.20 21.43
CA PHE A 93 33.84 -13.80 21.35
C PHE A 93 32.74 -12.76 20.99
N GLU A 94 31.47 -13.16 20.93
CA GLU A 94 30.44 -12.36 20.25
C GLU A 94 29.31 -11.82 21.15
N LYS A 95 29.37 -11.94 22.48
CA LYS A 95 28.21 -11.60 23.34
C LYS A 95 27.74 -10.14 23.20
N GLU A 96 28.64 -9.16 23.16
CA GLU A 96 28.27 -7.75 22.99
C GLU A 96 27.83 -7.42 21.55
N LYS A 97 28.53 -7.95 20.53
CA LYS A 97 28.12 -7.83 19.12
C LYS A 97 26.74 -8.44 18.87
N LYS A 98 26.41 -9.55 19.54
CA LYS A 98 25.10 -10.22 19.53
C LYS A 98 24.02 -9.37 20.18
N LYS A 99 24.30 -8.70 21.31
CA LYS A 99 23.34 -7.80 21.96
C LYS A 99 23.00 -6.62 21.04
N PHE A 100 24.01 -5.97 20.48
CA PHE A 100 23.85 -4.85 19.56
C PHE A 100 23.08 -5.24 18.28
N GLN A 101 23.41 -6.39 17.66
CA GLN A 101 22.69 -6.89 16.50
C GLN A 101 21.21 -7.15 16.83
N LYS A 102 20.91 -7.74 17.99
CA LYS A 102 19.55 -8.05 18.42
C LYS A 102 18.70 -6.79 18.68
N GLU A 103 19.30 -5.71 19.16
CA GLU A 103 18.62 -4.41 19.31
C GLU A 103 18.32 -3.81 17.94
N LYS A 104 19.31 -3.78 17.04
CA LYS A 104 19.13 -3.32 15.65
C LYS A 104 18.10 -4.13 14.86
N ASP A 105 18.02 -5.42 15.14
CA ASP A 105 17.03 -6.32 14.52
C ASP A 105 15.60 -5.97 14.95
N LYS A 106 15.38 -5.56 16.20
CA LYS A 106 14.07 -5.06 16.67
C LYS A 106 13.71 -3.74 16.00
N GLU A 107 14.67 -2.81 15.88
CA GLU A 107 14.49 -1.54 15.15
C GLU A 107 14.07 -1.81 13.69
N ASP A 108 14.72 -2.76 13.00
CA ASP A 108 14.36 -3.12 11.62
C ASP A 108 12.95 -3.71 11.49
N ILE A 109 12.55 -4.60 12.42
CA ILE A 109 11.18 -5.17 12.41
C ILE A 109 10.17 -4.03 12.51
N LEU A 110 10.37 -3.09 13.44
CA LEU A 110 9.47 -1.97 13.64
C LEU A 110 9.40 -1.09 12.38
N CYS A 111 10.54 -0.77 11.75
CA CYS A 111 10.58 -0.05 10.49
C CYS A 111 9.79 -0.75 9.38
N VAL A 112 9.97 -2.07 9.25
CA VAL A 112 9.26 -2.89 8.25
C VAL A 112 7.75 -2.91 8.51
N GLN A 113 7.33 -2.98 9.79
CA GLN A 113 5.91 -2.89 10.16
C GLN A 113 5.33 -1.51 9.86
N ILE A 114 6.05 -0.43 10.17
CA ILE A 114 5.62 0.95 9.90
C ILE A 114 5.46 1.15 8.39
N ALA A 115 6.42 0.71 7.58
CA ALA A 115 6.33 0.80 6.12
C ALA A 115 5.09 0.04 5.58
N ALA A 116 4.86 -1.18 6.05
CA ALA A 116 3.69 -1.97 5.65
C ALA A 116 2.35 -1.41 6.17
N LEU A 117 2.35 -0.70 7.29
CA LEU A 117 1.18 0.03 7.77
C LEU A 117 0.88 1.21 6.83
N CYS A 118 1.92 1.97 6.48
CA CYS A 118 1.81 3.26 5.82
C CYS A 118 1.77 3.21 4.28
N TYR A 119 2.05 2.09 3.62
CA TYR A 119 2.16 2.08 2.15
C TYR A 119 0.85 2.39 1.40
N ASN A 120 -0.31 2.23 2.04
CA ASN A 120 -1.61 2.56 1.46
C ASN A 120 -2.05 4.01 1.74
N LEU A 121 -1.30 4.80 2.52
CA LEU A 121 -1.69 6.15 2.94
C LEU A 121 -2.05 7.03 1.75
N GLY A 122 -1.35 6.91 0.63
CA GLY A 122 -1.56 7.75 -0.55
C GLY A 122 -2.72 7.33 -1.45
N HIS A 123 -3.49 6.28 -1.15
CA HIS A 123 -4.66 5.94 -1.98
C HIS A 123 -5.74 7.01 -1.89
N GLY A 124 -6.29 7.47 -3.02
CA GLY A 124 -7.45 8.36 -3.06
C GLY A 124 -8.80 7.62 -3.06
N PRO A 125 -9.91 8.35 -3.27
CA PRO A 125 -11.27 7.80 -3.31
C PRO A 125 -11.41 6.62 -4.26
N PHE A 126 -12.02 5.53 -3.81
CA PHE A 126 -12.20 4.31 -4.59
C PHE A 126 -10.87 3.65 -5.03
N SER A 127 -9.80 3.84 -4.25
CA SER A 127 -8.50 3.18 -4.41
C SER A 127 -7.89 3.34 -5.82
N TYR A 128 -7.92 2.28 -6.64
CA TYR A 128 -7.32 2.27 -7.97
C TYR A 128 -8.13 3.08 -8.99
N VAL A 129 -9.42 3.32 -8.77
CA VAL A 129 -10.22 4.20 -9.64
C VAL A 129 -9.61 5.61 -9.69
N PHE A 130 -9.23 6.14 -8.53
CA PHE A 130 -8.62 7.46 -8.46
C PHE A 130 -7.30 7.50 -9.20
N LYS A 131 -6.41 6.54 -8.92
CA LYS A 131 -5.07 6.46 -9.50
C LYS A 131 -5.10 6.19 -11.01
N ASP A 132 -5.87 5.21 -11.44
CA ASP A 132 -5.74 4.62 -12.78
C ASP A 132 -6.79 5.15 -13.78
N LYS A 133 -7.90 5.75 -13.29
CA LYS A 133 -8.99 6.26 -14.16
C LYS A 133 -9.17 7.77 -14.06
N PHE A 134 -9.17 8.32 -12.84
CA PHE A 134 -9.46 9.74 -12.62
C PHE A 134 -8.22 10.63 -12.84
N ILE A 135 -7.14 10.43 -12.07
CA ILE A 135 -5.95 11.30 -12.09
C ILE A 135 -5.30 11.43 -13.48
N PRO A 136 -5.12 10.34 -14.26
CA PRO A 136 -4.49 10.46 -15.58
C PRO A 136 -5.30 11.35 -16.53
N LYS A 137 -6.64 11.30 -16.44
CA LYS A 137 -7.54 12.15 -17.23
C LYS A 137 -7.64 13.56 -16.65
N ALA A 138 -7.65 13.70 -15.33
CA ALA A 138 -7.78 14.99 -14.65
C ALA A 138 -6.55 15.88 -14.84
N LEU A 139 -5.35 15.29 -14.91
CA LEU A 139 -4.08 16.00 -15.09
C LEU A 139 -3.49 15.84 -16.50
N GLU A 140 -4.22 15.19 -17.43
CA GLU A 140 -3.76 14.94 -18.80
C GLU A 140 -2.37 14.29 -18.85
N LEU A 141 -2.16 13.26 -18.02
CA LEU A 141 -0.85 12.65 -17.83
C LEU A 141 -0.43 11.79 -19.01
N ASN A 142 0.85 11.90 -19.39
CA ASN A 142 1.48 11.00 -20.36
C ASN A 142 1.52 9.57 -19.80
N PRO A 143 1.30 8.53 -20.63
CA PRO A 143 1.37 7.12 -20.20
C PRO A 143 2.67 6.72 -19.49
N ASP A 144 3.78 7.39 -19.83
CA ASP A 144 5.11 7.13 -19.25
C ASP A 144 5.35 7.87 -17.92
N ASP A 145 4.48 8.81 -17.55
CA ASP A 145 4.63 9.69 -16.38
C ASP A 145 3.35 9.71 -15.53
N GLN A 146 3.00 8.52 -15.03
CA GLN A 146 1.81 8.29 -14.20
C GLN A 146 2.09 8.58 -12.73
N TRP A 147 1.11 9.18 -12.06
CA TRP A 147 1.17 9.38 -10.62
C TRP A 147 1.13 8.06 -9.85
N LYS A 148 1.93 7.97 -8.79
CA LYS A 148 2.04 6.78 -7.94
C LYS A 148 1.52 7.10 -6.54
N HIS A 149 0.51 6.37 -6.08
CA HIS A 149 0.01 6.49 -4.72
C HIS A 149 1.08 6.24 -3.63
N GLU A 150 2.14 5.50 -3.94
CA GLU A 150 3.29 5.28 -3.07
C GLU A 150 4.00 6.61 -2.72
N GLU A 151 4.02 7.57 -3.64
CA GLU A 151 4.61 8.89 -3.45
C GLU A 151 3.83 9.72 -2.44
N ALA A 152 2.51 9.80 -2.62
CA ALA A 152 1.63 10.44 -1.65
C ALA A 152 1.64 9.72 -0.29
N SER A 153 1.90 8.40 -0.27
CA SER A 153 2.06 7.64 0.97
C SER A 153 3.29 8.08 1.76
N VAL A 154 4.40 8.35 1.08
CA VAL A 154 5.61 8.89 1.72
C VAL A 154 5.36 10.29 2.27
N TRP A 155 4.69 11.16 1.52
CA TRP A 155 4.39 12.51 1.98
C TRP A 155 3.48 12.52 3.20
N LEU A 156 2.40 11.72 3.19
CA LEU A 156 1.52 11.55 4.36
C LEU A 156 2.25 10.93 5.53
N PHE A 157 3.17 9.98 5.30
CA PHE A 157 4.00 9.44 6.36
C PHE A 157 4.91 10.52 6.97
N GLN A 158 5.52 11.38 6.17
CA GLN A 158 6.30 12.51 6.67
C GLN A 158 5.45 13.52 7.46
N ASP A 159 4.16 13.67 7.13
CA ASP A 159 3.25 14.57 7.85
C ASP A 159 2.85 13.97 9.21
N ILE A 160 2.57 12.66 9.24
CA ILE A 160 2.45 11.90 10.49
C ILE A 160 3.74 12.01 11.31
N GLU A 161 4.91 11.89 10.67
CA GLU A 161 6.21 12.01 11.33
C GLU A 161 6.33 13.34 12.07
N THR A 162 6.07 14.48 11.41
CA THR A 162 6.04 15.81 12.04
C THR A 162 4.98 15.87 13.15
N ALA A 163 3.72 15.53 12.85
CA ALA A 163 2.60 15.70 13.79
C ALA A 163 2.74 14.81 15.04
N VAL A 164 3.20 13.57 14.85
CA VAL A 164 3.47 12.66 15.97
C VAL A 164 4.74 13.07 16.69
N GLN A 165 5.76 13.62 16.02
CA GLN A 165 6.86 14.27 16.75
C GLN A 165 6.33 15.40 17.63
N ASP A 166 5.44 16.28 17.16
CA ASP A 166 4.90 17.35 18.01
C ASP A 166 4.12 16.82 19.23
N ILE A 167 3.37 15.72 19.06
CA ILE A 167 2.57 15.09 20.13
C ILE A 167 3.43 14.19 21.04
N VAL A 168 4.48 13.59 20.51
CA VAL A 168 5.22 12.43 21.08
C VAL A 168 6.73 12.68 21.05
N THR A 169 7.15 13.95 21.14
CA THR A 169 8.47 14.47 20.74
C THR A 169 9.68 13.76 21.33
N LYS A 170 9.49 12.95 22.38
CA LYS A 170 10.51 12.05 22.92
C LYS A 170 10.48 10.65 22.31
N GLU A 171 9.39 9.90 22.42
CA GLU A 171 9.43 8.45 22.15
C GLU A 171 9.72 8.11 20.69
N LEU A 172 9.23 8.89 19.72
CA LEU A 172 9.46 8.59 18.30
C LEU A 172 10.89 8.93 17.85
N LYS A 173 11.47 9.99 18.40
CA LYS A 173 12.87 10.39 18.16
C LYS A 173 13.85 9.51 18.94
N ASP A 174 13.44 9.02 20.11
CA ASP A 174 14.23 8.07 20.91
C ASP A 174 14.19 6.66 20.28
N GLU A 175 13.12 6.29 19.57
CA GLU A 175 12.97 4.98 18.92
C GLU A 175 13.42 4.91 17.45
N LEU A 176 13.28 5.98 16.64
CA LEU A 176 13.65 5.99 15.22
C LEU A 176 14.71 7.06 14.91
N LYS A 177 15.79 6.65 14.25
CA LYS A 177 16.88 7.54 13.78
C LYS A 177 16.65 7.95 12.32
N ASP A 178 17.38 8.94 11.82
CA ASP A 178 17.25 9.43 10.44
C ASP A 178 17.32 8.33 9.36
N HIS A 179 18.27 7.40 9.50
CA HIS A 179 18.40 6.28 8.57
C HIS A 179 17.21 5.30 8.61
N ASP A 180 16.46 5.24 9.70
CA ASP A 180 15.24 4.44 9.84
C ASP A 180 14.08 5.07 9.07
N LEU A 181 13.98 6.40 9.16
CA LEU A 181 12.99 7.16 8.40
C LEU A 181 13.22 7.06 6.90
N ILE A 182 14.49 7.13 6.46
CA ILE A 182 14.87 6.87 5.07
C ILE A 182 14.48 5.45 4.67
N PHE A 183 14.83 4.46 5.50
CA PHE A 183 14.50 3.06 5.24
C PHE A 183 13.00 2.81 5.09
N ILE A 184 12.17 3.37 5.98
CA ILE A 184 10.70 3.27 5.90
C ILE A 184 10.19 3.87 4.58
N LYS A 185 10.68 5.06 4.19
CA LYS A 185 10.28 5.74 2.95
C LYS A 185 10.66 4.93 1.71
N GLU A 186 11.85 4.32 1.71
CA GLU A 186 12.30 3.43 0.65
C GLU A 186 11.46 2.14 0.57
N LEU A 187 11.08 1.54 1.71
CA LEU A 187 10.19 0.37 1.75
C LEU A 187 8.78 0.68 1.21
N ILE A 188 8.24 1.87 1.49
CA ILE A 188 6.94 2.32 0.98
C ILE A 188 6.98 2.51 -0.54
N LYS A 189 8.01 3.17 -1.06
CA LYS A 189 8.19 3.38 -2.51
C LYS A 189 8.50 2.06 -3.24
N GLY A 190 9.19 1.16 -2.54
CA GLY A 190 9.81 -0.02 -3.12
C GLY A 190 11.17 0.33 -3.72
N VAL A 191 12.15 -0.51 -3.42
CA VAL A 191 13.48 -0.48 -4.03
C VAL A 191 13.60 -1.72 -4.90
N ASP A 192 14.03 -1.54 -6.15
CA ASP A 192 14.26 -2.68 -7.02
C ASP A 192 15.58 -3.37 -6.67
N THR A 193 15.47 -4.45 -5.89
CA THR A 193 16.57 -5.32 -5.52
C THR A 193 17.05 -6.19 -6.68
N SER A 194 16.46 -6.09 -7.88
CA SER A 194 16.88 -6.79 -9.09
C SER A 194 18.06 -6.11 -9.79
N HIS A 195 18.21 -4.78 -9.70
CA HIS A 195 19.30 -4.04 -10.32
C HIS A 195 20.69 -4.41 -9.75
N GLU A 196 21.73 -4.28 -10.58
CA GLU A 196 23.12 -4.57 -10.20
C GLU A 196 23.60 -3.61 -9.10
N GLU A 197 23.40 -2.32 -9.28
CA GLU A 197 23.79 -1.29 -8.33
C GLU A 197 22.88 -1.25 -7.10
N TRP A 198 23.47 -1.02 -5.93
CA TRP A 198 22.73 -0.81 -4.69
C TRP A 198 22.36 0.67 -4.57
N THR A 199 21.08 0.97 -4.68
CA THR A 199 20.56 2.34 -4.69
C THR A 199 19.98 2.80 -3.36
N ALA A 200 19.73 1.88 -2.43
CA ALA A 200 19.14 2.21 -1.15
C ALA A 200 20.18 2.77 -0.16
N THR A 201 19.74 3.69 0.68
CA THR A 201 20.57 4.41 1.65
C THR A 201 20.12 4.17 3.08
N GLY A 202 18.85 3.79 3.31
CA GLY A 202 18.32 3.51 4.64
C GLY A 202 18.96 2.30 5.31
N ARG A 203 19.36 1.29 4.51
CA ARG A 203 20.11 0.11 4.95
C ARG A 203 21.17 -0.28 3.92
N THR A 204 22.18 -1.02 4.36
CA THR A 204 23.21 -1.57 3.48
C THR A 204 22.73 -2.80 2.73
N MET A 205 23.43 -3.16 1.66
CA MET A 205 23.14 -4.32 0.82
C MET A 205 23.06 -5.65 1.59
N GLU A 206 23.73 -5.79 2.75
CA GLU A 206 23.63 -6.96 3.62
C GLU A 206 22.19 -7.23 4.09
N LYS A 207 21.38 -6.17 4.22
CA LYS A 207 19.96 -6.21 4.61
C LYS A 207 18.99 -6.06 3.43
N SER A 208 19.46 -6.28 2.20
CA SER A 208 18.65 -6.18 0.96
C SER A 208 17.34 -6.97 1.01
N PHE A 209 17.35 -8.16 1.62
CA PHE A 209 16.16 -9.00 1.81
C PHE A 209 15.00 -8.30 2.56
N LEU A 210 15.26 -7.28 3.39
CA LEU A 210 14.18 -6.55 4.07
C LEU A 210 13.33 -5.73 3.10
N TYR A 211 13.92 -5.24 2.00
CA TYR A 211 13.21 -4.49 0.95
C TYR A 211 12.24 -5.35 0.15
N GLU A 212 12.33 -6.68 0.30
CA GLU A 212 11.46 -7.65 -0.39
C GLU A 212 10.21 -8.00 0.43
N ILE A 213 10.09 -7.49 1.66
CA ILE A 213 8.98 -7.84 2.57
C ILE A 213 7.70 -7.09 2.18
N VAL A 214 7.79 -5.77 2.01
CA VAL A 214 6.62 -4.88 1.84
C VAL A 214 6.30 -4.69 0.36
N VAL A 215 7.20 -4.10 -0.42
CA VAL A 215 7.01 -3.83 -1.85
C VAL A 215 8.12 -4.53 -2.63
N ASN A 216 7.88 -5.79 -3.01
CA ASN A 216 8.86 -6.58 -3.74
C ASN A 216 8.81 -6.28 -5.24
N GLN A 217 9.67 -5.38 -5.71
CA GLN A 217 9.73 -5.01 -7.14
C GLN A 217 10.41 -6.08 -8.01
N TRP A 218 11.19 -6.98 -7.41
CA TRP A 218 11.91 -8.01 -8.17
C TRP A 218 10.97 -9.08 -8.74
N ASN A 219 10.07 -9.62 -7.93
CA ASN A 219 9.20 -10.74 -8.35
C ASN A 219 7.74 -10.60 -7.91
N GLY A 220 7.41 -9.55 -7.16
CA GLY A 220 6.05 -9.28 -6.70
C GLY A 220 5.57 -10.20 -5.57
N ILE A 221 6.40 -11.04 -4.95
CA ILE A 221 6.01 -11.84 -3.79
C ILE A 221 6.25 -11.01 -2.52
N ASP A 222 5.18 -10.44 -1.97
CA ASP A 222 5.23 -9.58 -0.79
C ASP A 222 4.02 -9.77 0.14
N VAL A 223 4.15 -9.32 1.39
CA VAL A 223 3.12 -9.54 2.42
C VAL A 223 1.84 -8.74 2.17
N ARG A 224 1.90 -7.67 1.38
CA ARG A 224 0.73 -6.90 0.95
C ARG A 224 -0.22 -7.79 0.16
N LYS A 225 0.33 -8.56 -0.79
CA LYS A 225 -0.43 -9.55 -1.57
C LYS A 225 -0.99 -10.65 -0.69
N TRP A 226 -0.23 -11.10 0.29
CA TRP A 226 -0.69 -12.15 1.20
C TRP A 226 -1.92 -11.71 2.00
N ASP A 227 -1.92 -10.47 2.51
CA ASP A 227 -3.09 -9.93 3.20
C ASP A 227 -4.27 -9.75 2.24
N TYR A 228 -4.11 -9.01 1.13
CA TYR A 228 -5.26 -8.71 0.30
C TYR A 228 -5.81 -9.95 -0.42
N PHE A 229 -4.99 -10.97 -0.73
CA PHE A 229 -5.54 -12.23 -1.26
C PHE A 229 -6.46 -12.88 -0.24
N ALA A 230 -6.02 -13.04 1.01
CA ALA A 230 -6.84 -13.65 2.05
C ALA A 230 -8.08 -12.80 2.37
N ARG A 231 -7.91 -11.47 2.46
CA ARG A 231 -8.97 -10.52 2.80
C ARG A 231 -9.99 -10.38 1.68
N ASP A 232 -9.56 -10.14 0.45
CA ASP A 232 -10.46 -9.99 -0.69
C ASP A 232 -11.22 -11.29 -0.92
N CYS A 233 -10.57 -12.45 -0.85
CA CYS A 233 -11.25 -13.76 -0.92
C CYS A 233 -12.35 -13.89 0.15
N HIS A 234 -12.06 -13.52 1.40
CA HIS A 234 -13.03 -13.56 2.49
C HIS A 234 -14.26 -12.69 2.19
N TYR A 235 -14.06 -11.42 1.82
CA TYR A 235 -15.16 -10.47 1.59
C TYR A 235 -15.89 -10.70 0.25
N LEU A 236 -15.24 -11.30 -0.74
CA LEU A 236 -15.85 -11.66 -2.03
C LEU A 236 -16.55 -13.03 -2.00
N GLY A 237 -16.31 -13.85 -0.98
CA GLY A 237 -16.79 -15.25 -0.96
C GLY A 237 -16.07 -16.15 -1.97
N ILE A 238 -14.81 -15.83 -2.29
CA ILE A 238 -13.96 -16.61 -3.20
C ILE A 238 -12.98 -17.41 -2.34
N SER A 239 -12.72 -18.66 -2.68
CA SER A 239 -11.74 -19.47 -1.95
C SER A 239 -10.31 -18.98 -2.24
N ASN A 240 -9.54 -18.74 -1.18
CA ASN A 240 -8.10 -18.49 -1.28
C ASN A 240 -7.35 -19.83 -1.22
N SER A 241 -6.70 -20.24 -2.32
CA SER A 241 -5.89 -21.47 -2.32
C SER A 241 -4.50 -21.26 -1.71
N PHE A 242 -4.08 -20.01 -1.52
CA PHE A 242 -2.76 -19.66 -1.04
C PHE A 242 -2.65 -19.61 0.50
N ASP A 243 -1.87 -20.53 1.06
CA ASP A 243 -1.52 -20.55 2.48
C ASP A 243 -0.21 -19.77 2.76
N HIS A 244 -0.37 -18.49 3.12
CA HIS A 244 0.75 -17.63 3.51
C HIS A 244 1.43 -18.08 4.82
N GLN A 245 0.77 -18.83 5.72
CA GLN A 245 1.37 -19.32 6.96
C GLN A 245 2.43 -20.39 6.67
N ARG A 246 2.18 -21.25 5.68
CA ARG A 246 3.17 -22.22 5.19
C ARG A 246 4.37 -21.53 4.55
N MET A 247 4.15 -20.46 3.77
CA MET A 247 5.21 -19.65 3.17
C MET A 247 6.08 -18.95 4.23
N LEU A 248 5.46 -18.30 5.22
CA LEU A 248 6.17 -17.68 6.35
C LEU A 248 7.14 -18.67 7.02
N LYS A 249 6.65 -19.89 7.34
CA LYS A 249 7.47 -20.92 7.99
C LYS A 249 8.60 -21.44 7.12
N SER A 250 8.48 -21.41 5.79
CA SER A 250 9.52 -21.90 4.88
C SER A 250 10.59 -20.86 4.52
N ALA A 251 10.29 -19.57 4.71
CA ALA A 251 11.18 -18.47 4.35
C ALA A 251 12.58 -18.54 5.03
N ARG A 252 13.62 -18.17 4.30
CA ARG A 252 15.02 -18.02 4.71
C ARG A 252 15.67 -16.87 3.96
N VAL A 253 16.78 -16.37 4.48
CA VAL A 253 17.65 -15.46 3.74
C VAL A 253 18.80 -16.27 3.17
N CYS A 254 19.01 -16.19 1.86
CA CYS A 254 20.14 -16.84 1.19
C CYS A 254 20.88 -15.82 0.33
N GLU A 255 22.20 -15.97 0.24
CA GLU A 255 22.98 -15.26 -0.79
C GLU A 255 22.69 -15.91 -2.14
N VAL A 256 22.12 -15.14 -3.07
CA VAL A 256 21.86 -15.58 -4.45
C VAL A 256 22.86 -14.88 -5.36
N LYS A 257 23.57 -15.69 -6.15
CA LYS A 257 24.45 -15.24 -7.23
C LYS A 257 23.70 -15.36 -8.54
N THR A 258 23.71 -14.30 -9.33
CA THR A 258 23.15 -14.29 -10.69
C THR A 258 24.28 -13.95 -11.66
N GLU A 259 24.09 -14.22 -12.96
CA GLU A 259 25.08 -13.85 -13.99
C GLU A 259 25.46 -12.35 -13.92
N MET A 260 24.54 -11.50 -13.44
CA MET A 260 24.72 -10.06 -13.28
C MET A 260 25.11 -9.61 -11.84
N LYS A 261 25.37 -10.49 -10.87
CA LYS A 261 25.59 -10.08 -9.46
C LYS A 261 26.62 -10.92 -8.71
N ASN A 262 27.53 -10.24 -8.01
CA ASN A 262 28.53 -10.83 -7.09
C ASN A 262 27.95 -11.38 -5.76
N GLY A 263 26.67 -11.75 -5.74
CA GLY A 263 25.96 -12.25 -4.55
C GLY A 263 25.17 -11.16 -3.82
N ARG A 264 23.88 -11.40 -3.57
CA ARG A 264 23.00 -10.54 -2.76
C ARG A 264 22.09 -11.38 -1.88
N ASN A 265 21.74 -10.88 -0.69
CA ASN A 265 20.84 -11.58 0.22
C ASN A 265 19.38 -11.41 -0.23
N HIS A 266 18.72 -12.51 -0.55
CA HIS A 266 17.33 -12.53 -0.99
C HIS A 266 16.47 -13.40 -0.06
N ILE A 267 15.17 -13.11 0.00
CA ILE A 267 14.21 -14.02 0.63
C ILE A 267 14.05 -15.24 -0.28
N CYS A 268 14.40 -16.40 0.24
CA CYS A 268 14.21 -17.69 -0.43
C CYS A 268 13.21 -18.55 0.34
N PHE A 269 12.44 -19.33 -0.41
CA PHE A 269 11.51 -20.30 0.15
C PHE A 269 12.03 -21.71 -0.13
N ARG A 270 11.66 -22.65 0.73
CA ARG A 270 12.01 -24.06 0.53
C ARG A 270 11.39 -24.57 -0.77
N ASP A 271 12.17 -25.28 -1.58
CA ASP A 271 11.73 -25.97 -2.80
C ASP A 271 10.37 -26.68 -2.69
N LYS A 272 10.11 -27.39 -1.58
CA LYS A 272 8.84 -28.09 -1.29
C LYS A 272 7.61 -27.21 -1.08
N VAL A 273 7.74 -25.88 -1.18
CA VAL A 273 6.60 -24.95 -1.18
C VAL A 273 6.39 -24.27 -2.53
N ALA A 274 7.04 -24.75 -3.61
CA ALA A 274 6.83 -24.24 -4.96
C ALA A 274 5.34 -24.25 -5.36
N ASP A 275 4.60 -25.32 -5.03
CA ASP A 275 3.16 -25.41 -5.29
C ASP A 275 2.37 -24.28 -4.61
N SER A 276 2.78 -23.85 -3.41
CA SER A 276 2.15 -22.71 -2.73
C SER A 276 2.38 -21.39 -3.49
N ILE A 277 3.48 -21.25 -4.22
CA ILE A 277 3.70 -20.09 -5.10
C ILE A 277 2.77 -20.17 -6.31
N TYR A 278 2.57 -21.35 -6.90
CA TYR A 278 1.58 -21.54 -7.97
C TYR A 278 0.16 -21.21 -7.48
N ASP A 279 -0.22 -21.66 -6.28
CA ASP A 279 -1.50 -21.33 -5.66
C ASP A 279 -1.68 -19.82 -5.45
N MET A 280 -0.61 -19.12 -5.08
CA MET A 280 -0.59 -17.67 -4.96
C MET A 280 -0.94 -16.98 -6.29
N PHE A 281 -0.28 -17.36 -7.38
CA PHE A 281 -0.55 -16.78 -8.70
C PHE A 281 -1.90 -17.21 -9.27
N HIS A 282 -2.36 -18.42 -8.95
CA HIS A 282 -3.70 -18.88 -9.30
C HIS A 282 -4.79 -18.06 -8.58
N THR A 283 -4.61 -17.80 -7.29
CA THR A 283 -5.52 -16.93 -6.51
C THR A 283 -5.51 -15.52 -7.09
N ARG A 284 -4.33 -14.95 -7.38
CA ARG A 284 -4.20 -13.64 -8.04
C ARG A 284 -4.99 -13.58 -9.36
N TYR A 285 -4.83 -14.60 -10.20
CA TYR A 285 -5.53 -14.68 -11.49
C TYR A 285 -7.05 -14.77 -11.31
N THR A 286 -7.49 -15.58 -10.35
CA THR A 286 -8.91 -15.76 -10.03
C THR A 286 -9.55 -14.46 -9.56
N LEU A 287 -8.93 -13.77 -8.60
CA LEU A 287 -9.40 -12.48 -8.11
C LEU A 287 -9.42 -11.42 -9.22
N TYR A 288 -8.38 -11.40 -10.07
CA TYR A 288 -8.29 -10.49 -11.20
C TYR A 288 -9.47 -10.66 -12.17
N LEU A 289 -9.74 -11.89 -12.61
CA LEU A 289 -10.83 -12.13 -13.56
C LEU A 289 -12.22 -11.98 -12.96
N GLN A 290 -12.43 -12.53 -11.77
CA GLN A 290 -13.78 -12.61 -11.20
C GLN A 290 -14.20 -11.28 -10.59
N ALA A 291 -13.30 -10.58 -9.90
CA ALA A 291 -13.63 -9.36 -9.16
C ALA A 291 -13.00 -8.10 -9.79
N TYR A 292 -11.67 -8.02 -9.87
CA TYR A 292 -10.99 -6.76 -10.19
C TYR A 292 -11.26 -6.27 -11.61
N GLN A 293 -11.45 -7.19 -12.58
CA GLN A 293 -11.82 -6.89 -13.96
C GLN A 293 -13.26 -7.28 -14.28
N HIS A 294 -14.11 -7.41 -13.27
CA HIS A 294 -15.52 -7.71 -13.50
C HIS A 294 -16.15 -6.59 -14.36
N LYS A 295 -16.68 -6.95 -15.52
CA LYS A 295 -17.20 -5.99 -16.52
C LYS A 295 -18.16 -4.93 -15.96
N ILE A 296 -19.05 -5.31 -15.04
CA ILE A 296 -19.99 -4.36 -14.43
C ILE A 296 -19.29 -3.46 -13.40
N VAL A 297 -18.28 -3.98 -12.68
CA VAL A 297 -17.46 -3.17 -11.77
C VAL A 297 -16.72 -2.12 -12.59
N ASN A 298 -16.06 -2.54 -13.68
CA ASN A 298 -15.35 -1.63 -14.57
C ASN A 298 -16.26 -0.52 -15.14
N ILE A 299 -17.49 -0.84 -15.57
CA ILE A 299 -18.47 0.15 -16.04
C ILE A 299 -18.87 1.13 -14.93
N ILE A 300 -19.11 0.63 -13.72
CA ILE A 300 -19.47 1.47 -12.56
C ILE A 300 -18.33 2.42 -12.23
N GLU A 301 -17.11 1.91 -12.14
CA GLU A 301 -15.93 2.70 -11.83
C GLU A 301 -15.60 3.72 -12.92
N GLU A 302 -15.85 3.41 -14.19
CA GLU A 302 -15.73 4.37 -15.29
C GLU A 302 -16.74 5.51 -15.11
N LYS A 303 -18.01 5.20 -14.80
CA LYS A 303 -19.03 6.22 -14.49
C LYS A 303 -18.68 7.06 -13.25
N ILE A 304 -18.09 6.45 -12.21
CA ILE A 304 -17.60 7.18 -11.04
C ILE A 304 -16.49 8.13 -11.48
N SER A 305 -15.52 7.67 -12.27
CA SER A 305 -14.44 8.51 -12.80
C SER A 305 -14.97 9.66 -13.66
N GLU A 306 -15.94 9.42 -14.55
CA GLU A 306 -16.59 10.47 -15.35
C GLU A 306 -17.31 11.50 -14.47
N ALA A 307 -17.97 11.06 -13.40
CA ALA A 307 -18.64 11.96 -12.46
C ALA A 307 -17.62 12.83 -11.70
N LEU A 308 -16.52 12.23 -11.23
CA LEU A 308 -15.43 12.98 -10.59
C LEU A 308 -14.83 13.99 -11.56
N LEU A 309 -14.59 13.63 -12.84
CA LEU A 309 -14.10 14.56 -13.86
C LEU A 309 -15.08 15.72 -14.09
N ALA A 310 -16.38 15.43 -14.19
CA ALA A 310 -17.41 16.45 -14.36
C ALA A 310 -17.55 17.40 -13.16
N ALA A 311 -17.05 16.99 -11.99
CA ALA A 311 -17.04 17.76 -10.75
C ALA A 311 -15.66 18.38 -10.42
N LYS A 312 -14.61 18.06 -11.17
CA LYS A 312 -13.20 18.37 -10.85
C LYS A 312 -13.01 19.84 -10.44
N ASP A 313 -13.44 20.77 -11.29
CA ASP A 313 -13.22 22.21 -11.10
C ASP A 313 -14.39 22.92 -10.39
N LYS A 314 -15.43 22.16 -10.00
CA LYS A 314 -16.68 22.67 -9.42
C LYS A 314 -16.85 22.29 -7.96
N SER A 315 -16.30 21.14 -7.57
CA SER A 315 -16.16 20.75 -6.17
C SER A 315 -14.86 21.32 -5.63
N THR A 316 -14.95 22.27 -4.69
CA THR A 316 -13.78 22.87 -4.03
C THR A 316 -12.83 21.81 -3.49
N LYS A 317 -13.37 20.75 -2.87
CA LYS A 317 -12.59 19.66 -2.28
C LYS A 317 -11.85 18.83 -3.33
N LEU A 318 -12.48 18.58 -4.48
CA LEU A 318 -11.86 17.80 -5.55
C LEU A 318 -10.81 18.62 -6.30
N SER A 319 -11.09 19.90 -6.57
CA SER A 319 -10.12 20.83 -7.18
C SER A 319 -8.87 20.94 -6.33
N GLN A 320 -9.04 21.22 -5.03
CA GLN A 320 -7.94 21.31 -4.07
C GLN A 320 -7.10 20.03 -3.99
N ALA A 321 -7.73 18.86 -4.10
CA ALA A 321 -6.99 17.60 -4.09
C ALA A 321 -6.22 17.35 -5.38
N VAL A 322 -6.76 17.75 -6.54
CA VAL A 322 -6.04 17.65 -7.82
C VAL A 322 -4.85 18.60 -7.85
N GLU A 323 -5.00 19.83 -7.35
CA GLU A 323 -3.89 20.76 -7.12
C GLU A 323 -2.82 20.12 -6.22
N SER A 324 -3.24 19.53 -5.09
CA SER A 324 -2.34 18.88 -4.14
C SER A 324 -1.53 17.75 -4.80
N ILE A 325 -2.15 16.95 -5.66
CA ILE A 325 -1.47 15.86 -6.38
C ILE A 325 -0.52 16.38 -7.44
N SER A 326 -0.92 17.46 -8.14
CA SER A 326 -0.04 18.15 -9.08
C SER A 326 1.21 18.64 -8.36
N GLU A 327 1.06 19.27 -7.18
CA GLU A 327 2.17 19.74 -6.37
C GLU A 327 3.04 18.58 -5.85
N ILE A 328 2.45 17.49 -5.35
CA ILE A 328 3.23 16.29 -4.94
C ILE A 328 4.09 15.80 -6.10
N LYS A 329 3.51 15.72 -7.31
CA LYS A 329 4.22 15.22 -8.49
C LYS A 329 5.36 16.15 -8.92
N THR A 330 5.15 17.47 -8.96
CA THR A 330 6.19 18.42 -9.39
C THR A 330 7.39 18.41 -8.45
N HIS A 331 7.16 18.36 -7.14
CA HIS A 331 8.23 18.40 -6.15
C HIS A 331 8.96 17.06 -5.96
N ILE A 332 8.45 15.96 -6.54
CA ILE A 332 9.20 14.69 -6.61
C ILE A 332 10.16 14.68 -7.79
N SER A 333 9.83 15.41 -8.86
CA SER A 333 10.70 15.57 -10.03
C SER A 333 11.80 16.62 -9.84
N GLY A 334 11.68 17.48 -8.84
CA GLY A 334 12.66 18.52 -8.48
C GLY A 334 13.45 18.16 -7.22
N THR A 335 14.74 18.49 -7.19
CA THR A 335 15.64 18.32 -6.03
C THR A 335 15.41 19.34 -4.90
N GLU A 336 14.32 20.10 -4.92
CA GLU A 336 14.06 21.18 -3.97
C GLU A 336 13.24 20.67 -2.79
N GLU A 337 13.75 20.90 -1.57
CA GLU A 337 12.99 20.66 -0.34
C GLU A 337 11.74 21.56 -0.32
N VAL A 338 10.56 20.94 -0.25
CA VAL A 338 9.31 21.67 -0.04
C VAL A 338 9.27 22.12 1.41
N ASP A 339 8.99 23.40 1.65
CA ASP A 339 8.84 23.90 3.00
C ASP A 339 7.68 23.18 3.71
N GLU A 340 7.82 23.01 5.02
CA GLU A 340 6.91 22.21 5.84
C GLU A 340 5.47 22.74 5.82
N ASN A 341 5.29 24.06 5.71
CA ASN A 341 3.97 24.67 5.69
C ASN A 341 3.24 24.39 4.37
N THR A 342 3.95 24.48 3.23
CA THR A 342 3.40 24.09 1.92
C THR A 342 3.01 22.62 1.90
N ARG A 343 3.89 21.72 2.36
CA ARG A 343 3.62 20.28 2.45
C ARG A 343 2.38 19.98 3.32
N THR A 344 2.28 20.60 4.49
CA THR A 344 1.15 20.40 5.41
C THR A 344 -0.16 20.84 4.78
N ASN A 345 -0.18 22.00 4.11
CA ASN A 345 -1.38 22.52 3.44
C ASN A 345 -1.86 21.63 2.29
N VAL A 346 -0.93 21.10 1.49
CA VAL A 346 -1.19 20.12 0.42
C VAL A 346 -1.82 18.86 1.00
N LEU A 347 -1.26 18.36 2.10
CA LEU A 347 -1.68 17.08 2.68
C LEU A 347 -2.96 17.19 3.49
N GLU A 348 -3.28 18.34 4.09
CA GLU A 348 -4.55 18.55 4.80
C GLU A 348 -5.74 18.40 3.84
N LYS A 349 -5.63 18.98 2.63
CA LYS A 349 -6.63 18.87 1.56
C LYS A 349 -6.81 17.41 1.12
N PHE A 350 -5.70 16.72 0.87
CA PHE A 350 -5.72 15.31 0.45
C PHE A 350 -6.21 14.36 1.55
N THR A 351 -5.92 14.66 2.81
CA THR A 351 -6.36 13.86 3.97
C THR A 351 -7.89 13.84 4.11
N LYS A 352 -8.55 14.95 3.76
CA LYS A 352 -10.01 15.04 3.78
C LYS A 352 -10.67 14.34 2.58
N LEU A 353 -9.92 14.01 1.53
CA LEU A 353 -10.43 13.38 0.32
C LEU A 353 -10.56 11.85 0.50
N THR A 354 -11.81 11.38 0.58
CA THR A 354 -12.21 9.97 0.78
C THR A 354 -13.38 9.61 -0.13
N ASP A 355 -13.91 8.38 -0.06
CA ASP A 355 -15.08 7.96 -0.83
C ASP A 355 -16.33 8.80 -0.54
N HIS A 356 -16.35 9.56 0.57
CA HIS A 356 -17.44 10.49 0.90
C HIS A 356 -17.71 11.53 -0.19
N ILE A 357 -16.72 11.85 -1.05
CA ILE A 357 -16.91 12.73 -2.21
C ILE A 357 -18.05 12.26 -3.14
N PHE A 358 -18.33 10.96 -3.18
CA PHE A 358 -19.45 10.41 -3.93
C PHE A 358 -20.79 10.89 -3.39
N GLU A 359 -20.98 10.85 -2.07
CA GLU A 359 -22.22 11.30 -1.43
C GLU A 359 -22.34 12.83 -1.47
N GLU A 360 -21.23 13.55 -1.28
CA GLU A 360 -21.18 15.01 -1.41
C GLU A 360 -21.69 15.45 -2.80
N ILE A 361 -21.20 14.82 -3.88
CA ILE A 361 -21.65 15.12 -5.25
C ILE A 361 -23.10 14.65 -5.47
N LEU A 362 -23.44 13.43 -5.05
CA LEU A 362 -24.75 12.83 -5.29
C LEU A 362 -25.89 13.62 -4.65
N TYR A 363 -25.66 14.17 -3.45
CA TYR A 363 -26.67 14.89 -2.67
C TYR A 363 -26.53 16.42 -2.74
N SER A 364 -25.52 16.94 -3.43
CA SER A 364 -25.39 18.39 -3.63
C SER A 364 -26.61 18.97 -4.35
N THR A 365 -27.08 20.13 -3.87
CA THR A 365 -28.11 20.95 -4.51
C THR A 365 -27.53 21.95 -5.52
N ASP A 366 -26.21 22.01 -5.65
CA ASP A 366 -25.53 22.91 -6.59
C ASP A 366 -25.84 22.49 -8.03
N ASP A 367 -26.25 23.46 -8.85
CA ASP A 367 -26.55 23.25 -10.26
C ASP A 367 -25.29 23.02 -11.11
N GLU A 368 -24.13 23.52 -10.69
CA GLU A 368 -22.86 23.27 -11.38
C GLU A 368 -22.50 21.77 -11.37
N LEU A 369 -22.83 21.09 -10.28
CA LEU A 369 -22.62 19.65 -10.08
C LEU A 369 -23.71 18.77 -10.69
N LYS A 370 -24.72 19.33 -11.37
CA LYS A 370 -25.85 18.57 -11.92
C LYS A 370 -25.44 17.43 -12.86
N ASP A 371 -24.43 17.66 -13.70
CA ASP A 371 -23.93 16.63 -14.62
C ASP A 371 -23.27 15.46 -13.87
N ALA A 372 -22.34 15.77 -12.96
CA ALA A 372 -21.69 14.79 -12.10
C ALA A 372 -22.71 14.01 -11.25
N ARG A 373 -23.67 14.73 -10.64
CA ARG A 373 -24.77 14.15 -9.87
C ARG A 373 -25.62 13.20 -10.71
N THR A 374 -25.93 13.56 -11.96
CA THR A 374 -26.70 12.69 -12.87
C THR A 374 -25.96 11.39 -13.16
N LYS A 375 -24.64 11.47 -13.39
CA LYS A 375 -23.78 10.28 -13.60
C LYS A 375 -23.76 9.35 -12.37
N LEU A 376 -23.67 9.90 -11.16
CA LEU A 376 -23.75 9.08 -9.93
C LEU A 376 -25.16 8.53 -9.68
N GLN A 377 -26.21 9.29 -10.00
CA GLN A 377 -27.60 8.79 -9.93
C GLN A 377 -27.82 7.61 -10.87
N ASP A 378 -27.17 7.57 -12.04
CA ASP A 378 -27.22 6.41 -12.93
C ASP A 378 -26.59 5.17 -12.29
N VAL A 379 -25.50 5.33 -11.54
CA VAL A 379 -24.88 4.23 -10.79
C VAL A 379 -25.85 3.69 -9.74
N VAL A 380 -26.40 4.58 -8.89
CA VAL A 380 -27.34 4.21 -7.81
C VAL A 380 -28.64 3.60 -8.35
N LYS A 381 -29.18 4.17 -9.43
CA LYS A 381 -30.43 3.70 -10.08
C LYS A 381 -30.19 2.55 -11.08
N ARG A 382 -28.97 2.02 -11.18
CA ARG A 382 -28.58 0.94 -12.10
C ARG A 382 -28.87 1.23 -13.58
N ARG A 383 -28.81 2.50 -13.99
CA ARG A 383 -28.87 2.94 -15.39
C ARG A 383 -27.47 2.89 -16.01
N LEU A 384 -26.94 1.67 -16.09
CA LEU A 384 -25.59 1.41 -16.60
C LEU A 384 -25.59 1.08 -18.10
N PRO A 385 -24.55 1.46 -18.86
CA PRO A 385 -24.30 0.95 -20.19
C PRO A 385 -24.32 -0.57 -20.22
N LYS A 386 -24.78 -1.14 -21.34
CA LYS A 386 -24.74 -2.59 -21.55
C LYS A 386 -23.37 -2.98 -22.10
N CYS A 387 -22.75 -3.97 -21.48
CA CYS A 387 -21.54 -4.59 -22.02
C CYS A 387 -21.91 -5.32 -23.33
N VAL A 388 -21.30 -4.89 -24.43
CA VAL A 388 -21.57 -5.44 -25.78
C VAL A 388 -20.82 -6.75 -26.02
N GLY A 389 -19.63 -6.89 -25.44
CA GLY A 389 -18.82 -8.10 -25.55
C GLY A 389 -17.41 -7.91 -24.99
N GLU A 390 -16.63 -8.98 -25.02
CA GLU A 390 -15.19 -8.99 -24.73
C GLU A 390 -14.50 -9.73 -25.88
N ASN A 391 -13.35 -9.25 -26.33
CA ASN A 391 -12.55 -9.93 -27.34
C ASN A 391 -11.10 -10.05 -26.86
N ARG A 392 -10.45 -11.18 -27.17
CA ARG A 392 -9.04 -11.42 -26.85
C ARG A 392 -8.23 -11.36 -28.13
N ILE A 393 -7.26 -10.46 -28.15
CA ILE A 393 -6.39 -10.31 -29.32
C ILE A 393 -5.44 -11.52 -29.35
N SER A 394 -5.58 -12.39 -30.36
CA SER A 394 -4.59 -13.42 -30.66
C SER A 394 -3.33 -12.79 -31.24
N GLN A 395 -2.16 -13.38 -31.00
CA GLN A 395 -0.86 -12.90 -31.49
C GLN A 395 -0.84 -12.63 -33.01
N ASN A 396 -1.58 -13.42 -33.81
CA ASN A 396 -1.72 -13.22 -35.26
C ASN A 396 -2.47 -11.94 -35.67
N MET A 397 -3.25 -11.34 -34.77
CA MET A 397 -3.94 -10.06 -35.03
C MET A 397 -3.03 -8.84 -34.79
N PHE A 398 -1.90 -9.00 -34.10
CA PHE A 398 -0.92 -7.93 -33.88
C PHE A 398 -0.08 -7.60 -35.12
N GLU A 399 0.13 -8.57 -36.01
CA GLU A 399 0.89 -8.37 -37.27
C GLU A 399 0.11 -7.50 -38.28
N ASN A 400 -1.22 -7.51 -38.20
CA ASN A 400 -2.08 -6.61 -38.95
C ASN A 400 -2.30 -5.29 -38.18
N LYS A 401 -1.25 -4.46 -38.12
CA LYS A 401 -1.30 -3.07 -37.59
C LYS A 401 -2.22 -2.14 -38.42
N GLN A 402 -3.53 -2.37 -38.39
CA GLN A 402 -4.54 -1.43 -38.91
C GLN A 402 -5.71 -1.17 -37.95
N LEU A 403 -5.74 -1.76 -36.76
CA LEU A 403 -6.89 -1.65 -35.83
C LEU A 403 -6.63 -0.82 -34.56
N LEU A 404 -5.52 -0.06 -34.51
CA LEU A 404 -5.16 0.78 -33.35
C LEU A 404 -4.73 2.20 -33.78
N GLN A 405 -5.42 2.79 -34.76
CA GLN A 405 -5.41 4.24 -35.00
C GLN A 405 -6.67 4.87 -34.43
#